data_AF-A0A818L006-F1
#
_entry.id   AF-A0A818L006-F1
#
_cell.length_a   1.000
_cell.length_b   1.000
_cell.length_c   1.000
_cell.angle_alpha   90.00
_cell.angle_beta   90.00
_cell.angle_gamma   90.00
#
_symmetry.space_group_name_H-M   'P 1'
#
loop_
_entity.id
_entity.type
_entity.pdbx_description
1 polymer ?
#
loop_
_entity_poly.entity_id
_entity_poly.type
_entity_poly.pdbx_seq_one_letter_code
_entity_poly.pdbx_strand_id
1 'polypeptide(L)'
;MLLNANIWKYLTGIILHFLIIIKPLSSQGVSCYKCMTTDPTNDACQDPFSSLLNPIQNDCQATSVGKIGTFPARYCVKITGRVTSVDPNANASYLNAILYYRTCVIDNIMDSTKSLETTGNFRLQGLQGMQGSIRLQGFMSLCTADGCNHSNLLHSSLSTIIISLLLTRYISGFYY
;
A
#
# COMPACT_ATOMS: atom_id res chain seq x y z
N MET A 1 -35.14 -43.87 2.68
CA MET A 1 -34.07 -42.85 2.55
C MET A 1 -34.72 -41.48 2.63
N LEU A 2 -34.96 -40.97 3.84
CA LEU A 2 -35.41 -39.59 4.05
C LEU A 2 -34.20 -38.85 4.60
N LEU A 3 -33.50 -38.08 3.75
CA LEU A 3 -32.55 -37.11 4.26
C LEU A 3 -33.34 -36.13 5.13
N ASN A 4 -32.94 -36.04 6.40
CA ASN A 4 -33.59 -35.25 7.42
C ASN A 4 -33.65 -33.78 6.97
N ALA A 5 -34.83 -33.16 6.96
CA ALA A 5 -35.04 -31.78 6.50
C ALA A 5 -34.15 -30.75 7.22
N ASN A 6 -33.64 -31.10 8.41
CA ASN A 6 -32.67 -30.31 9.16
C ASN A 6 -31.29 -30.27 8.48
N ILE A 7 -30.86 -31.34 7.82
CA ILE A 7 -29.57 -31.40 7.11
C ILE A 7 -29.54 -30.37 5.97
N TRP A 8 -30.66 -30.21 5.25
CA TRP A 8 -30.77 -29.23 4.17
C TRP A 8 -30.63 -27.79 4.69
N LYS A 9 -31.24 -27.48 5.84
CA LYS A 9 -31.14 -26.17 6.49
C LYS A 9 -29.70 -25.83 6.90
N TYR A 10 -28.98 -26.79 7.49
CA TYR A 10 -27.57 -26.60 7.84
C TYR A 10 -26.68 -26.41 6.61
N LEU A 11 -26.89 -27.20 5.55
CA LEU A 11 -26.15 -27.06 4.28
C LEU A 11 -26.40 -25.69 3.63
N THR A 12 -27.65 -25.23 3.57
CA THR A 12 -27.97 -23.90 3.03
C THR A 12 -27.36 -22.78 3.86
N GLY A 13 -27.31 -22.93 5.20
CA GLY A 13 -26.68 -21.95 6.09
C GLY A 13 -25.16 -21.88 5.90
N ILE A 14 -24.50 -23.03 5.77
CA ILE A 14 -23.05 -23.11 5.50
C ILE A 14 -22.73 -22.50 4.14
N ILE A 15 -23.50 -22.81 3.09
CA ILE A 15 -23.29 -22.27 1.74
C ILE A 15 -23.46 -20.75 1.73
N LEU A 16 -24.50 -20.23 2.38
CA LEU A 16 -24.71 -18.78 2.48
C LEU A 16 -23.58 -18.10 3.24
N HIS A 17 -23.10 -18.71 4.32
CA HIS A 17 -21.95 -18.21 5.07
C HIS A 17 -20.67 -18.23 4.23
N PHE A 18 -20.44 -19.30 3.45
CA PHE A 18 -19.30 -19.41 2.56
C PHE A 18 -19.36 -18.37 1.43
N LEU A 19 -20.54 -18.11 0.86
CA LEU A 19 -20.75 -17.07 -0.16
C LEU A 19 -20.52 -15.65 0.37
N ILE A 20 -20.80 -15.38 1.66
CA ILE A 20 -20.49 -14.09 2.31
C ILE A 20 -18.97 -13.94 2.57
N ILE A 21 -18.27 -15.05 2.84
CA ILE A 21 -16.82 -15.06 3.06
C ILE A 21 -16.04 -14.92 1.73
N ILE A 22 -16.57 -15.45 0.63
CA ILE A 22 -15.98 -15.28 -0.71
C ILE A 22 -16.26 -13.85 -1.20
N LYS A 23 -15.46 -12.88 -0.75
CA LYS A 23 -15.42 -11.59 -1.43
C LYS A 23 -14.88 -11.81 -2.85
N PRO A 24 -15.47 -11.21 -3.89
CA PRO A 24 -14.90 -11.27 -5.23
C PRO A 24 -13.50 -10.67 -5.18
N LEU A 25 -12.49 -11.46 -5.60
CA LEU A 25 -11.15 -10.96 -5.90
C LEU A 25 -11.27 -9.99 -7.07
N SER A 26 -11.60 -8.74 -6.77
CA SER A 26 -11.44 -7.66 -7.72
C SER A 26 -9.95 -7.34 -7.76
N SER A 27 -9.37 -7.37 -8.95
CA SER A 27 -7.98 -6.95 -9.20
C SER A 27 -7.91 -5.42 -9.08
N GLN A 28 -8.04 -4.92 -7.86
CA GLN A 28 -7.90 -3.51 -7.52
C GLN A 28 -6.43 -3.17 -7.34
N GLY A 29 -6.05 -1.97 -7.79
CA GLY A 29 -4.72 -1.44 -7.52
C GLY A 29 -4.62 -1.07 -6.05
N VAL A 30 -3.42 -1.19 -5.45
CA VAL A 30 -3.22 -0.72 -4.08
C VAL A 30 -3.52 0.78 -3.97
N SER A 31 -4.11 1.21 -2.86
CA SER A 31 -4.37 2.61 -2.58
C SER A 31 -3.15 3.22 -1.90
N CYS A 32 -2.51 4.23 -2.49
CA CYS A 32 -1.26 4.79 -1.97
C CYS A 32 -1.35 6.30 -1.74
N TYR A 33 -0.67 6.77 -0.70
CA TYR A 33 -0.35 8.20 -0.59
C TYR A 33 0.50 8.63 -1.79
N LYS A 34 0.10 9.71 -2.45
CA LYS A 34 0.89 10.32 -3.53
C LYS A 34 1.25 11.74 -3.16
N CYS A 35 2.54 11.98 -3.01
CA CYS A 35 3.07 13.31 -2.74
C CYS A 35 4.52 13.41 -3.19
N MET A 36 4.95 14.63 -3.44
CA MET A 36 6.33 15.00 -3.68
C MET A 36 6.59 16.32 -2.98
N THR A 37 7.77 16.48 -2.39
CA THR A 37 8.24 17.80 -1.96
C THR A 37 8.16 18.77 -3.14
N THR A 38 7.32 19.79 -3.03
CA THR A 38 7.22 20.90 -3.99
C THR A 38 7.94 22.15 -3.50
N ASP A 39 8.08 22.28 -2.18
CA ASP A 39 8.79 23.37 -1.51
C ASP A 39 9.72 22.77 -0.43
N PRO A 40 11.05 22.90 -0.58
CA PRO A 40 12.04 22.45 0.40
C PRO A 40 11.88 23.05 1.81
N THR A 41 11.24 24.21 1.94
CA THR A 41 11.14 24.97 3.19
C THR A 41 9.83 24.77 3.93
N ASN A 42 8.79 24.31 3.23
CA ASN A 42 7.45 24.10 3.77
C ASN A 42 6.80 22.87 3.12
N ASP A 43 7.38 21.70 3.40
CA ASP A 43 6.97 20.46 2.74
C ASP A 43 5.84 19.74 3.49
N ALA A 44 4.64 19.76 2.91
CA ALA A 44 3.51 19.01 3.42
C ALA A 44 3.66 17.48 3.27
N CYS A 45 4.50 16.99 2.35
CA CYS A 45 4.75 15.55 2.13
C CYS A 45 5.59 14.92 3.27
N GLN A 46 6.24 15.75 4.09
CA GLN A 46 6.94 15.33 5.29
C GLN A 46 5.99 14.70 6.31
N ASP A 47 4.75 15.21 6.47
CA ASP A 47 3.78 14.68 7.42
C ASP A 47 3.12 13.39 6.88
N PRO A 48 3.38 12.22 7.48
CA PRO A 48 2.78 10.97 7.01
C PRO A 48 1.29 10.83 7.30
N PHE A 49 0.71 11.64 8.18
CA PHE A 49 -0.66 11.46 8.66
C PHE A 49 -1.64 12.54 8.19
N SER A 50 -1.16 13.63 7.59
CA SER A 50 -2.05 14.66 7.02
C SER A 50 -2.66 14.18 5.69
N SER A 51 -3.82 13.52 5.78
CA SER A 51 -4.60 13.07 4.62
C SER A 51 -5.16 14.23 3.77
N LEU A 52 -5.31 15.42 4.36
CA LEU A 52 -5.74 16.62 3.66
C LEU A 52 -4.69 17.10 2.65
N LEU A 53 -3.41 16.94 3.00
CA LEU A 53 -2.28 17.41 2.19
C LEU A 53 -1.63 16.29 1.36
N ASN A 54 -1.75 15.05 1.83
CA ASN A 54 -1.26 13.85 1.15
C ASN A 54 -2.46 12.96 0.81
N PRO A 55 -3.14 13.18 -0.33
CA PRO A 55 -4.30 12.39 -0.68
C PRO A 55 -3.89 10.94 -0.97
N ILE A 56 -4.71 10.00 -0.50
CA ILE A 56 -4.63 8.61 -0.93
C ILE A 56 -5.27 8.53 -2.30
N GLN A 57 -4.51 8.06 -3.28
CA GLN A 57 -5.06 7.65 -4.56
C GLN A 57 -5.55 6.21 -4.44
N ASN A 58 -6.87 6.02 -4.44
CA ASN A 58 -7.51 4.71 -4.51
C ASN A 58 -7.29 4.07 -5.89
N ASP A 59 -7.27 2.73 -5.94
CA ASP A 59 -7.09 1.95 -7.17
C ASP A 59 -5.88 2.42 -7.99
N CYS A 60 -4.74 2.63 -7.32
CA CYS A 60 -3.62 3.36 -7.91
C CYS A 60 -3.12 2.65 -9.17
N GLN A 61 -2.91 3.46 -10.22
CA GLN A 61 -2.44 2.99 -11.52
C GLN A 61 -1.04 3.55 -11.76
N ALA A 62 -0.15 2.72 -12.30
CA ALA A 62 1.21 3.11 -12.65
C ALA A 62 1.60 2.59 -14.04
N THR A 63 2.68 3.11 -14.58
CA THR A 63 3.31 2.60 -15.82
C THR A 63 4.35 1.55 -15.47
N SER A 64 4.50 0.50 -16.28
CA SER A 64 5.59 -0.48 -16.14
C SER A 64 6.60 -0.26 -17.26
N VAL A 65 7.89 -0.42 -16.96
CA VAL A 65 8.97 -0.19 -17.92
C VAL A 65 8.80 -1.14 -19.10
N GLY A 66 8.81 -0.59 -20.31
CA GLY A 66 8.65 -1.37 -21.54
C GLY A 66 7.20 -1.76 -21.89
N LYS A 67 6.20 -1.25 -21.16
CA LYS A 67 4.77 -1.48 -21.47
C LYS A 67 4.04 -0.15 -21.76
N ILE A 68 3.14 -0.19 -22.73
CA ILE A 68 2.28 0.96 -23.08
C ILE A 68 1.01 0.92 -22.22
N GLY A 69 0.65 2.07 -21.65
CA GLY A 69 -0.54 2.23 -20.80
C GLY A 69 -0.24 2.16 -19.30
N THR A 70 -1.30 2.18 -18.51
CA THR A 70 -1.24 2.09 -17.05
C THR A 70 -1.88 0.80 -16.55
N PHE A 71 -1.35 0.24 -15.47
CA PHE A 71 -1.83 -1.00 -14.89
C PHE A 71 -2.02 -0.84 -13.38
N PRO A 72 -2.85 -1.70 -12.76
CA PRO A 72 -3.05 -1.70 -11.32
C PRO A 72 -1.70 -1.85 -10.60
N ALA A 73 -1.36 -0.84 -9.80
CA ALA A 73 -0.15 -0.87 -8.99
C ALA A 73 -0.28 -1.93 -7.90
N ARG A 74 0.85 -2.53 -7.55
CA ARG A 74 0.93 -3.61 -6.54
C ARG A 74 1.69 -3.18 -5.29
N TYR A 75 2.44 -2.08 -5.38
CA TYR A 75 3.26 -1.59 -4.31
C TYR A 75 3.09 -0.08 -4.14
N CYS A 76 3.06 0.40 -2.91
CA CYS A 76 3.38 1.79 -2.61
C CYS A 76 4.88 1.90 -2.36
N VAL A 77 5.51 2.93 -2.92
CA VAL A 77 6.91 3.27 -2.66
C VAL A 77 6.98 4.60 -1.92
N LYS A 78 7.84 4.65 -0.90
CA LYS A 78 8.25 5.88 -0.22
C LYS A 78 9.74 6.05 -0.39
N ILE A 79 10.17 7.22 -0.82
CA ILE A 79 11.57 7.62 -0.95
C ILE A 79 11.78 8.87 -0.10
N THR A 80 12.81 8.86 0.72
CA THR A 80 13.21 10.03 1.52
C THR A 80 14.72 10.15 1.54
N GLY A 81 15.24 11.33 1.25
CA GLY A 81 16.69 11.52 1.26
C GLY A 81 17.12 12.95 0.99
N ARG A 82 18.42 13.20 1.19
CA ARG A 82 19.04 14.49 0.87
C ARG A 82 19.42 14.52 -0.60
N VAL A 83 19.00 15.57 -1.30
CA VAL A 83 19.38 15.79 -2.70
C VAL A 83 20.86 16.18 -2.77
N THR A 84 21.63 15.38 -3.49
CA THR A 84 23.09 15.55 -3.66
C THR A 84 23.45 16.21 -4.99
N SER A 85 22.61 16.06 -6.01
CA SER A 85 22.77 16.75 -7.29
C SER A 85 21.42 16.97 -7.98
N VAL A 86 21.30 18.09 -8.68
CA VAL A 86 20.18 18.43 -9.55
C VAL A 86 20.71 18.54 -10.99
N ASP A 87 19.94 18.09 -11.98
CA ASP A 87 20.30 18.35 -13.37
C ASP A 87 20.26 19.87 -13.67
N PRO A 88 21.01 20.36 -14.68
CA PRO A 88 21.07 21.79 -15.00
C PRO A 88 19.72 22.43 -15.34
N ASN A 89 18.78 21.63 -15.85
CA ASN A 89 17.43 22.08 -16.20
C ASN A 89 16.42 21.92 -15.05
N ALA A 90 16.83 21.30 -13.94
CA ALA A 90 16.02 21.15 -12.74
C ALA A 90 16.13 22.39 -11.84
N ASN A 91 15.13 22.61 -10.99
CA ASN A 91 15.14 23.71 -10.04
C ASN A 91 16.28 23.49 -9.01
N ALA A 92 17.27 24.40 -9.00
CA ALA A 92 18.42 24.32 -8.09
C ALA A 92 18.07 24.48 -6.61
N SER A 93 16.87 25.00 -6.30
CA SER A 93 16.39 25.13 -4.91
C SER A 93 16.28 23.80 -4.18
N TYR A 94 16.19 22.67 -4.90
CA TYR A 94 16.16 21.34 -4.29
C TYR A 94 17.54 20.86 -3.85
N LEU A 95 18.64 21.47 -4.30
CA LEU A 95 19.98 21.05 -3.91
C LEU A 95 20.13 21.13 -2.39
N ASN A 96 20.67 20.07 -1.76
CA ASN A 96 20.80 19.94 -0.31
C ASN A 96 19.49 19.85 0.50
N ALA A 97 18.32 19.93 -0.15
CA ALA A 97 17.03 19.75 0.51
C ALA A 97 16.78 18.28 0.89
N ILE A 98 15.92 18.07 1.89
CA ILE A 98 15.32 16.75 2.13
C ILE A 98 14.12 16.61 1.22
N LEU A 99 14.12 15.58 0.39
CA LEU A 99 13.02 15.24 -0.50
C LEU A 99 12.22 14.08 0.10
N TYR A 100 10.90 14.21 0.12
CA TYR A 100 9.94 13.16 0.34
C TYR A 100 9.19 12.89 -0.96
N TYR A 101 9.14 11.63 -1.38
CA TYR A 101 8.41 11.21 -2.57
C TYR A 101 7.65 9.92 -2.29
N ARG A 102 6.35 9.94 -2.56
CA ARG A 102 5.47 8.78 -2.41
C ARG A 102 4.69 8.57 -3.69
N THR A 103 4.69 7.34 -4.18
CA THR A 103 3.90 6.96 -5.35
C THR A 103 3.54 5.48 -5.31
N CYS A 104 2.79 5.02 -6.30
CA CYS A 104 2.52 3.61 -6.51
C CYS A 104 3.31 3.07 -7.69
N VAL A 105 3.71 1.80 -7.63
CA VAL A 105 4.48 1.10 -8.67
C VAL A 105 3.95 -0.32 -8.87
N ILE A 106 4.16 -0.87 -10.07
CA ILE A 106 3.70 -2.24 -10.43
C ILE A 106 4.71 -3.29 -9.97
N ASP A 107 5.98 -3.03 -10.24
CA ASP A 107 7.07 -3.99 -10.06
C ASP A 107 7.81 -3.71 -8.76
N ASN A 108 8.37 -4.75 -8.13
CA ASN A 108 9.30 -4.55 -7.03
C ASN A 108 10.60 -3.98 -7.61
N ILE A 109 10.84 -2.70 -7.36
CA ILE A 109 12.00 -1.96 -7.84
C ILE A 109 13.26 -2.16 -6.98
N MET A 110 13.19 -2.97 -5.93
CA MET A 110 14.35 -3.34 -5.12
C MET A 110 15.00 -4.62 -5.66
N ASP A 111 16.33 -4.61 -5.73
CA ASP A 111 17.19 -5.67 -6.30
C ASP A 111 17.15 -6.99 -5.49
N SER A 112 16.45 -6.99 -4.35
CA SER A 112 16.25 -8.14 -3.49
C SER A 112 14.76 -8.46 -3.41
N THR A 113 14.38 -9.69 -3.78
CA THR A 113 13.00 -10.19 -3.75
C THR A 113 12.37 -10.23 -2.36
N LYS A 114 13.10 -9.83 -1.31
CA LYS A 114 12.63 -9.85 0.09
C LYS A 114 12.90 -8.57 0.88
N SER A 115 13.68 -7.64 0.34
CA SER A 115 13.91 -6.35 0.98
C SER A 115 12.74 -5.44 0.66
N LEU A 116 12.00 -5.05 1.70
CA LEU A 116 10.98 -4.00 1.61
C LEU A 116 11.58 -2.62 1.88
N GLU A 117 12.88 -2.56 2.19
CA GLU A 117 13.59 -1.37 2.62
C GLU A 117 15.03 -1.41 2.10
N THR A 118 15.54 -0.28 1.63
CA THR A 118 16.94 -0.14 1.21
C THR A 118 17.43 1.29 1.43
N THR A 119 18.71 1.42 1.79
CA THR A 119 19.41 2.70 1.81
C THR A 119 20.35 2.79 0.61
N GLY A 120 20.57 3.99 0.10
CA GLY A 120 21.48 4.15 -1.03
C GLY A 120 21.35 5.48 -1.76
N ASN A 121 21.95 5.51 -2.95
CA ASN A 121 21.86 6.62 -3.87
C ASN A 121 20.80 6.31 -4.92
N PHE A 122 19.85 7.21 -5.08
CA PHE A 122 18.73 7.06 -6.00
C PHE A 122 18.75 8.21 -7.01
N ARG A 123 18.32 7.92 -8.24
CA ARG A 123 18.10 8.93 -9.28
C ARG A 123 16.62 8.94 -9.64
N LEU A 124 15.94 10.04 -9.38
CA LEU A 124 14.54 10.23 -9.74
C LEU A 124 14.45 11.07 -11.02
N GLN A 125 13.54 10.67 -11.91
CA GLN A 125 13.33 11.24 -13.23
C GLN A 125 11.83 11.27 -13.54
N GLY A 126 11.40 12.18 -14.42
CA GLY A 126 10.00 12.26 -14.85
C GLY A 126 9.04 12.64 -13.72
N LEU A 127 9.55 13.34 -12.70
CA LEU A 127 8.75 13.85 -11.59
C LEU A 127 7.84 14.96 -12.09
N GLN A 128 6.56 14.90 -11.73
CA GLN A 128 5.59 15.90 -12.13
C GLN A 128 5.99 17.28 -11.58
N GLY A 129 6.14 18.27 -12.46
CA GLY A 129 6.55 19.63 -12.08
C GLY A 129 8.06 19.84 -11.93
N MET A 130 8.90 18.85 -12.25
CA MET A 130 10.36 18.98 -12.22
C MET A 130 10.98 18.51 -13.54
N GLN A 131 11.68 19.41 -14.23
CA GLN A 131 12.39 19.06 -15.46
C GLN A 131 13.73 18.40 -15.12
N GLY A 132 14.07 17.32 -15.84
CA GLY A 132 15.33 16.60 -15.65
C GLY A 132 15.28 15.55 -14.54
N SER A 133 16.41 15.36 -13.87
CA SER A 133 16.60 14.37 -12.81
C SER A 133 17.21 14.97 -11.55
N ILE A 134 16.96 14.29 -10.44
CA ILE A 134 17.62 14.58 -9.16
C ILE A 134 18.29 13.31 -8.66
N ARG A 135 19.47 13.47 -8.08
CA ARG A 135 20.13 12.41 -7.31
C ARG A 135 19.98 12.72 -5.84
N LEU A 136 19.61 11.71 -5.09
CA LEU A 136 19.44 11.81 -3.65
C LEU A 136 20.09 10.62 -2.96
N GLN A 137 20.62 10.86 -1.77
CA GLN A 137 21.10 9.83 -0.88
C GLN A 137 20.11 9.69 0.27
N GLY A 138 19.62 8.48 0.50
CA GLY A 138 18.62 8.27 1.54
C GLY A 138 18.10 6.85 1.65
N PHE A 139 16.80 6.75 1.88
CA PHE A 139 16.08 5.53 2.18
C PHE A 139 14.87 5.38 1.25
N MET A 140 14.61 4.14 0.84
CA MET A 140 13.45 3.74 0.07
C MET A 140 12.74 2.60 0.80
N SER A 141 11.42 2.61 0.85
CA SER A 141 10.60 1.50 1.32
C SER A 141 9.45 1.16 0.37
N LEU A 142 9.07 -0.12 0.35
CA LEU A 142 7.96 -0.68 -0.42
C LEU A 142 6.98 -1.41 0.51
N CYS A 143 5.70 -1.41 0.15
CA CYS A 143 4.66 -2.16 0.84
C CYS A 143 3.50 -2.50 -0.10
N THR A 144 2.66 -3.47 0.25
CA THR A 144 1.56 -3.98 -0.60
C THR A 144 0.16 -3.68 -0.04
N ALA A 145 0.07 -2.99 1.09
CA ALA A 145 -1.21 -2.68 1.75
C ALA A 145 -1.66 -1.25 1.47
N ASP A 146 -2.97 -1.03 1.46
CA ASP A 146 -3.57 0.29 1.27
C ASP A 146 -3.12 1.28 2.34
N GLY A 147 -2.82 2.50 1.91
CA GLY A 147 -2.49 3.63 2.78
C GLY A 147 -1.30 3.35 3.69
N CYS A 148 -0.35 2.50 3.26
CA CYS A 148 0.70 2.07 4.17
C CYS A 148 1.52 3.27 4.66
N ASN A 149 1.37 3.53 5.95
CA ASN A 149 2.30 4.24 6.80
C ASN A 149 2.76 3.18 7.79
N HIS A 150 4.08 2.99 7.94
CA HIS A 150 4.62 1.89 8.74
C HIS A 150 3.98 1.85 10.13
N SER A 151 3.34 0.73 10.47
CA SER A 151 2.90 0.40 11.82
C SER A 151 3.31 -1.03 12.14
N ASN A 152 3.73 -1.26 13.38
CA ASN A 152 4.08 -2.60 13.83
C ASN A 152 2.84 -3.51 13.72
N LEU A 153 3.01 -4.67 13.08
CA LEU A 153 1.98 -5.69 13.01
C LEU A 153 1.51 -6.06 14.42
N LEU A 154 0.28 -5.69 14.77
CA LEU A 154 -0.39 -6.25 15.94
C LEU A 154 -0.66 -7.72 15.65
N HIS A 155 0.09 -8.60 16.31
CA HIS A 155 -0.09 -10.04 16.24
C HIS A 155 -1.47 -10.38 16.81
N SER A 156 -2.41 -10.84 15.97
CA SER A 156 -3.71 -11.29 16.45
C SER A 156 -3.48 -12.41 17.45
N SER A 157 -3.90 -12.21 18.71
CA SER A 157 -3.65 -13.19 19.75
C SER A 157 -4.54 -14.41 19.51
N LEU A 158 -3.99 -15.61 19.73
CA LEU A 158 -4.73 -16.87 19.62
C LEU A 158 -6.06 -16.82 20.41
N SER A 159 -6.09 -16.03 21.48
CA SER A 159 -7.24 -15.81 22.34
C SER A 159 -8.43 -15.16 21.61
N THR A 160 -8.22 -14.24 20.67
CA THR A 160 -9.34 -13.61 19.95
C THR A 160 -10.03 -14.59 19.01
N ILE A 161 -9.25 -15.47 18.36
CA ILE A 161 -9.75 -16.55 17.51
C ILE A 161 -10.55 -17.55 18.35
N ILE A 162 -10.01 -17.96 19.50
CA ILE A 162 -10.70 -18.89 20.42
C ILE A 162 -12.03 -18.31 20.92
N ILE A 163 -12.06 -17.02 21.30
CA ILE A 163 -13.29 -16.36 21.76
C ILE A 163 -14.35 -16.34 20.64
N SER A 164 -13.97 -16.10 19.39
CA SER A 164 -14.91 -16.12 18.25
C SER A 164 -15.52 -17.52 18.00
N LEU A 165 -14.71 -18.58 18.18
CA LEU A 165 -15.16 -19.96 18.04
C LEU A 165 -16.07 -20.41 19.19
N LEU A 166 -15.85 -19.88 20.40
CA LEU A 166 -16.71 -20.14 21.55
C LEU A 166 -18.06 -19.40 21.45
N LEU A 167 -18.06 -18.16 20.95
CA LEU A 167 -19.29 -17.38 20.75
C LEU A 167 -20.19 -18.00 19.66
N THR A 168 -19.61 -18.52 18.58
CA THR A 168 -20.39 -19.22 17.54
C THR A 168 -21.00 -20.51 18.05
N ARG A 169 -20.28 -21.25 18.91
CA ARG A 169 -20.82 -22.42 19.63
C ARG A 169 -21.96 -22.04 20.58
N TYR A 170 -21.80 -20.97 21.36
CA TYR A 170 -22.81 -20.49 22.30
C TYR A 170 -24.11 -20.09 21.59
N ILE A 171 -24.01 -19.32 20.50
CA ILE A 171 -25.18 -18.91 19.70
C ILE A 171 -25.87 -20.15 19.10
N SER A 172 -25.11 -21.13 18.60
CA SER A 172 -25.69 -22.38 18.08
C SER A 172 -26.34 -23.27 19.14
N GLY A 173 -25.99 -23.09 20.42
CA GLY A 173 -26.60 -23.81 21.55
C GLY A 173 -27.91 -23.22 22.05
N PHE A 174 -28.19 -21.94 21.75
CA PHE A 174 -29.44 -21.26 22.13
C PHE A 174 -30.62 -21.51 21.16
N TYR A 175 -30.35 -22.14 20.01
CA TYR A 175 -31.35 -22.47 18.99
C TYR A 175 -31.81 -23.94 19.02
N TYR A 176 -31.51 -24.67 20.10
CA TYR A 176 -32.07 -25.99 20.40
C TYR A 176 -33.11 -25.89 21.52
#